data_AF-A0A945M7V4-F1
#
_entry.id   AF-A0A945M7V4-F1
#
_cell.length_a   1.000
_cell.length_b   1.000
_cell.length_c   1.000
_cell.angle_alpha   90.00
_cell.angle_beta   90.00
_cell.angle_gamma   90.00
#
_symmetry.space_group_name_H-M   'P 1'
#
loop_
_entity.id
_entity.type
_entity.pdbx_description
1 polymer ?
#
loop_
_entity_poly.entity_id
_entity_poly.type
_entity_poly.pdbx_seq_one_letter_code
_entity_poly.pdbx_strand_id
1 'polypeptide(L)'
;ALLGMSALSGIGTLLSLTAVRLAGPSRTAMAQTGEVVFTVALAALLLGESLTPQKMLGAGLVLAAVLGLQFLRTTGPRAPQSGKGEA
;
A
#
# COMPACT_ATOMS: atom_id res chain seq x y z
N ALA A 1 18.96 -6.58 -13.91
CA ALA A 1 17.60 -6.09 -13.62
C ALA A 1 16.82 -7.06 -12.72
N LEU A 2 16.55 -8.30 -13.18
CA LEU A 2 15.74 -9.28 -12.43
C LEU A 2 16.27 -9.60 -11.02
N LEU A 3 17.58 -9.86 -10.88
CA LEU A 3 18.20 -10.12 -9.56
C LEU A 3 18.04 -8.96 -8.58
N GLY A 4 18.13 -7.71 -9.06
CA GLY A 4 17.92 -6.52 -8.23
C GLY A 4 16.46 -6.38 -7.79
N MET A 5 15.51 -6.65 -8.69
CA MET A 5 14.07 -6.65 -8.37
C MET A 5 13.71 -7.72 -7.33
N SER A 6 14.24 -8.94 -7.48
CA SER A 6 13.99 -10.02 -6.53
C SER A 6 14.60 -9.74 -5.16
N ALA A 7 15.82 -9.18 -5.10
CA ALA A 7 16.44 -8.80 -3.84
C ALA A 7 15.63 -7.70 -3.11
N LEU A 8 15.19 -6.67 -3.83
CA LEU A 8 14.39 -5.59 -3.27
C LEU A 8 13.04 -6.09 -2.74
N SER A 9 12.36 -6.95 -3.50
CA SER A 9 11.09 -7.57 -3.08
C SER A 9 11.26 -8.48 -1.86
N GLY A 10 12.34 -9.28 -1.83
CA GLY A 10 12.67 -10.13 -0.69
C GLY A 10 12.88 -9.34 0.59
N ILE A 11 13.66 -8.25 0.52
CA ILE A 11 13.87 -7.33 1.65
C ILE A 11 12.54 -6.72 2.09
N GLY A 12 11.72 -6.20 1.16
CA GLY A 12 10.41 -5.63 1.47
C GLY A 12 9.48 -6.61 2.19
N THR A 13 9.48 -7.88 1.77
CA THR A 13 8.69 -8.94 2.41
C THR A 13 9.15 -9.21 3.84
N LEU A 14 10.46 -9.27 4.09
CA LEU A 14 11.00 -9.48 5.44
C LEU A 14 10.68 -8.29 6.36
N LEU A 15 10.78 -7.06 5.86
CA LEU A 15 10.40 -5.85 6.59
C LEU A 15 8.91 -5.85 6.93
N SER A 16 8.06 -6.25 5.98
CA SER A 16 6.62 -6.39 6.19
C SER A 16 6.28 -7.39 7.29
N LEU A 17 6.89 -8.59 7.25
CA LEU A 17 6.73 -9.61 8.29
C LEU A 17 7.20 -9.11 9.66
N THR A 18 8.30 -8.36 9.69
CA THR A 18 8.85 -7.76 10.90
C THR A 18 7.90 -6.68 11.45
N ALA A 19 7.36 -5.83 10.58
CA ALA A 19 6.37 -4.81 10.96
C ALA A 19 5.10 -5.44 11.54
N VAL A 20 4.61 -6.55 10.95
CA VAL A 20 3.48 -7.31 11.50
C VAL A 20 3.80 -7.82 12.90
N ARG A 21 5.02 -8.31 13.15
CA ARG A 21 5.44 -8.81 14.47
C ARG A 21 5.59 -7.71 15.52
N LEU A 22 6.07 -6.52 15.16
CA LEU A 22 6.28 -5.42 16.13
C LEU A 22 5.03 -4.55 16.33
N ALA A 23 4.36 -4.14 15.27
CA ALA A 23 3.24 -3.18 15.31
C ALA A 23 1.86 -3.85 15.25
N GLY A 24 1.82 -5.14 14.92
CA GLY A 24 0.60 -5.90 14.73
C GLY A 24 0.02 -5.77 13.31
N PRO A 25 -0.89 -6.68 12.92
CA PRO A 25 -1.41 -6.76 11.54
C PRO A 25 -2.16 -5.50 11.12
N SER A 26 -2.94 -4.91 12.03
CA SER A 26 -3.79 -3.75 11.70
C SER A 26 -2.97 -2.49 11.41
N ARG A 27 -1.94 -2.20 12.24
CA ARG A 27 -1.07 -1.03 12.01
C ARG A 27 -0.19 -1.21 10.76
N THR A 28 0.26 -2.44 10.51
CA THR A 28 1.05 -2.75 9.32
C THR A 28 0.23 -2.64 8.03
N ALA A 29 -1.01 -3.13 8.04
CA ALA A 29 -1.93 -2.95 6.91
C ALA A 29 -2.21 -1.46 6.64
N MET A 30 -2.39 -0.65 7.69
CA MET A 30 -2.52 0.81 7.53
C MET A 30 -1.26 1.42 6.91
N ALA A 31 -0.06 1.02 7.35
CA ALA A 31 1.19 1.51 6.79
C ALA A 31 1.40 1.10 5.31
N GLN A 32 1.08 -0.15 4.95
CA GLN A 32 1.14 -0.65 3.56
C GLN A 32 0.21 0.13 2.63
N THR A 33 -0.87 0.72 3.15
CA THR A 33 -1.76 1.51 2.30
C THR A 33 -1.18 2.89 1.98
N GLY A 34 -0.28 3.40 2.83
CA GLY A 34 0.54 4.57 2.53
C GLY A 34 1.60 4.32 1.44
N GLU A 35 1.98 3.07 1.20
CA GLU A 35 2.92 2.67 0.15
C GLU A 35 2.50 3.18 -1.24
N VAL A 36 1.20 3.23 -1.53
CA VAL A 36 0.67 3.74 -2.80
C VAL A 36 1.08 5.20 -3.01
N VAL A 37 1.01 6.02 -1.95
CA VAL A 37 1.41 7.45 -2.02
C VAL A 37 2.90 7.57 -2.29
N PHE A 38 3.73 6.80 -1.56
CA PHE A 38 5.17 6.80 -1.78
C PHE A 38 5.55 6.30 -3.17
N THR A 39 4.88 5.26 -3.66
CA THR A 39 5.08 4.71 -5.00
C THR A 39 4.78 5.75 -6.08
N VAL A 40 3.67 6.48 -5.96
CA VAL A 40 3.32 7.55 -6.91
C VAL A 40 4.32 8.71 -6.84
N ALA A 41 4.71 9.13 -5.64
CA ALA A 41 5.69 10.21 -5.47
C ALA A 41 7.07 9.83 -6.04
N LEU A 42 7.54 8.60 -5.76
CA LEU A 42 8.78 8.07 -6.31
C LEU A 42 8.70 7.92 -7.83
N ALA A 43 7.58 7.43 -8.38
CA ALA A 43 7.40 7.34 -9.82
C ALA A 43 7.51 8.71 -10.50
N ALA A 44 6.86 9.75 -9.94
CA ALA A 44 6.97 11.11 -10.45
C ALA A 44 8.42 11.65 -10.38
N LEU A 45 9.15 11.35 -9.30
CA LEU A 45 10.50 11.85 -9.08
C LEU A 45 11.58 11.10 -9.89
N LEU A 46 11.53 9.76 -9.93
CA LEU A 46 12.54 8.91 -10.59
C LEU A 46 12.37 8.86 -12.10
N LEU A 47 11.14 8.84 -12.60
CA LEU A 47 10.86 8.69 -14.02
C LEU A 47 10.95 10.02 -14.78
N GLY A 48 11.00 11.15 -14.06
CA GLY A 48 11.16 12.48 -14.64
C GLY A 48 10.05 12.85 -15.62
N GLU A 49 8.89 12.20 -15.53
CA GLU A 49 7.78 12.48 -16.42
C GLU A 49 7.34 13.95 -16.25
N SER A 50 7.33 14.68 -17.36
CA SER A 50 6.68 15.99 -17.42
C SER A 50 5.20 15.79 -17.12
N LEU A 51 4.82 16.10 -15.88
CA LEU A 51 3.46 16.08 -15.39
C LEU A 51 2.65 17.14 -16.12
N THR A 52 2.18 16.82 -17.33
CA THR A 52 1.22 17.66 -18.03
C THR A 52 -0.03 17.81 -17.14
N PRO A 53 -0.74 18.96 -17.19
CA PRO A 53 -1.87 19.24 -16.30
C PRO A 53 -2.94 18.13 -16.32
N GLN A 54 -3.12 17.48 -17.47
CA GLN A 54 -4.03 16.35 -17.67
C GLN A 54 -3.58 15.08 -16.90
N LYS A 55 -2.28 14.79 -16.84
CA LYS A 55 -1.74 13.67 -16.05
C LYS A 55 -1.86 13.93 -14.55
N MET A 56 -1.71 15.17 -14.11
CA MET A 56 -1.93 15.54 -12.70
C MET A 56 -3.40 15.37 -12.28
N LEU A 57 -4.36 15.71 -13.15
CA LEU A 57 -5.77 15.46 -12.88
C LEU A 57 -6.08 13.97 -12.75
N GLY A 58 -5.55 13.14 -13.66
CA GLY A 58 -5.70 11.68 -13.58
C GLY A 58 -5.05 11.09 -12.32
N ALA A 59 -3.80 11.46 -12.03
CA ALA A 59 -3.08 11.01 -10.85
C ALA A 59 -3.76 11.46 -9.54
N GLY A 60 -4.24 12.71 -9.50
CA GLY A 60 -4.99 13.26 -8.39
C GLY A 60 -6.31 12.53 -8.16
N LEU A 61 -7.04 12.18 -9.23
CA LEU A 61 -8.28 11.40 -9.14
C LEU A 61 -8.03 9.99 -8.59
N VAL A 62 -6.98 9.31 -9.07
CA VAL A 62 -6.59 7.99 -8.57
C VAL A 62 -6.18 8.06 -7.11
N LEU A 63 -5.35 9.04 -6.73
CA LEU A 63 -4.97 9.25 -5.32
C LEU A 63 -6.18 9.56 -4.44
N ALA A 64 -7.10 10.41 -4.90
CA ALA A 64 -8.32 10.75 -4.17
C ALA A 64 -9.25 9.54 -4.01
N ALA A 65 -9.40 8.72 -5.06
CA ALA A 65 -10.21 7.49 -5.00
C ALA A 65 -9.60 6.45 -4.05
N VAL A 66 -8.29 6.25 -4.11
CA VAL A 66 -7.58 5.35 -3.19
C VAL A 66 -7.72 5.85 -1.76
N LEU A 67 -7.38 7.11 -1.47
CA LEU A 67 -7.52 7.67 -0.13
C LEU A 67 -8.97 7.60 0.37
N GLY A 68 -9.95 7.94 -0.49
CA GLY A 68 -11.38 7.84 -0.16
C GLY A 68 -11.81 6.42 0.18
N LEU A 69 -11.43 5.42 -0.62
CA LEU A 69 -11.70 4.01 -0.32
C LEU A 69 -11.01 3.55 0.97
N GLN A 70 -9.79 4.03 1.23
CA GLN A 70 -9.05 3.70 2.44
C GLN A 70 -9.73 4.28 3.69
N PHE A 71 -10.15 5.54 3.66
CA PHE A 71 -10.91 6.15 4.76
C PHE A 71 -12.26 5.47 4.97
N LEU A 72 -12.99 5.13 3.90
CA LEU A 72 -14.26 4.40 4.03
C LEU A 72 -14.09 3.00 4.61
N ARG A 73 -13.07 2.25 4.18
CA ARG A 73 -12.80 0.88 4.66
C ARG A 73 -12.27 0.81 6.09
N THR A 74 -11.67 1.90 6.58
CA THR A 74 -11.19 2.00 7.97
C THR A 74 -12.34 1.94 8.99
N THR A 75 -13.58 2.21 8.57
CA THR A 75 -14.77 2.26 9.44
C THR A 75 -15.68 1.02 9.30
N GLY A 76 -15.32 0.03 8.48
CA GLY A 76 -16.12 -1.18 8.28
C GLY A 76 -16.07 -2.11 9.51
N PRO A 77 -17.20 -2.49 10.13
CA PRO A 77 -17.24 -3.46 11.22
C PRO A 77 -16.59 -4.78 10.78
N ARG A 78 -15.56 -5.23 11.50
CA ARG A 78 -15.02 -6.58 11.33
C ARG A 78 -16.15 -7.58 11.57
N ALA A 79 -16.62 -8.23 10.50
CA ALA A 79 -17.35 -9.48 10.66
C ALA A 79 -16.42 -10.46 11.39
N PRO A 80 -16.87 -11.08 12.50
CA PRO A 80 -16.04 -12.01 13.25
C PRO A 80 -15.71 -13.18 12.33
N GLN A 81 -14.41 -13.43 12.11
CA GLN A 81 -13.92 -14.68 11.55
C GLN A 81 -14.23 -15.78 12.56
N SER A 82 -15.42 -16.35 12.45
CA SER A 82 -15.82 -17.55 13.15
C SER A 82 -14.97 -18.70 12.62
N GLY A 83 -13.87 -18.97 13.32
CA GLY A 83 -13.08 -20.17 13.14
C GLY A 83 -13.97 -21.38 13.33
N LYS A 84 -14.34 -22.03 12.23
CA LYS A 84 -14.89 -23.38 12.25
C LYS A 84 -13.73 -24.34 11.97
N GLY A 85 -12.87 -24.47 12.99
CA GLY A 85 -12.11 -25.67 13.22
C GLY A 85 -12.98 -26.60 14.04
N GLU A 86 -13.74 -27.46 13.36
CA GLU A 86 -14.31 -28.69 13.92
C GLU A 86 -13.63 -29.80 13.12
N ALA A 87 -12.58 -30.42 13.68
CA ALA A 87 -12.64 -31.58 14.57
C ALA A 87 -13.08 -32.83 13.81
#